data_AF-A0A366LVE1-F1
#
_entry.id   AF-A0A366LVE1-F1
#
_cell.length_a   1.000
_cell.length_b   1.000
_cell.length_c   1.000
_cell.angle_alpha   90.00
_cell.angle_beta   90.00
_cell.angle_gamma   90.00
#
_symmetry.space_group_name_H-M   'P 1'
#
loop_
_entity.id
_entity.type
_entity.pdbx_description
1 polymer ?
#
loop_
_entity_poly.entity_id
_entity_poly.type
_entity_poly.pdbx_seq_one_letter_code
_entity_poly.pdbx_strand_id
1 'polypeptide(L)'
;MTGACRTCHTLPSVTVDRFDPTPIYLQIAGVLRERIKSGRYAPGQVLPSEQHLQQEFEVARATARRAVEVLRDEGLIVTMPQRGSYVTPK
;
A
#
# COMPACT_ATOMS: atom_id res chain seq x y z
N MET A 1 -26.54 17.01 24.10
CA MET A 1 -26.36 15.62 23.66
C MET A 1 -25.03 15.59 22.94
N THR A 2 -24.04 15.09 23.66
CA THR A 2 -22.66 15.57 23.68
C THR A 2 -21.74 14.53 23.06
N GLY A 3 -20.77 14.97 22.25
CA GLY A 3 -19.58 14.16 22.00
C GLY A 3 -19.10 14.16 20.56
N ALA A 4 -18.56 15.30 20.11
CA ALA A 4 -17.48 15.26 19.12
C ALA A 4 -16.32 14.48 19.74
N CYS A 5 -16.25 13.17 19.47
CA CYS A 5 -15.08 12.37 19.75
C CYS A 5 -14.03 12.75 18.71
N ARG A 6 -13.28 13.78 19.07
CA ARG A 6 -12.12 14.28 18.37
C ARG A 6 -11.16 13.13 18.12
N THR A 7 -10.77 13.00 16.87
CA THR A 7 -9.53 12.39 16.40
C THR A 7 -8.36 12.70 17.35
N CYS A 8 -8.11 11.78 18.29
CA CYS A 8 -6.82 11.62 18.96
C CYS A 8 -5.90 10.86 17.99
N HIS A 9 -5.49 11.55 16.94
CA HIS A 9 -4.48 11.09 16.00
C HIS A 9 -3.10 11.37 16.60
N THR A 10 -2.44 10.30 17.06
CA THR A 10 -1.03 10.36 17.48
C THR A 10 -0.27 9.24 16.77
N LEU A 11 0.48 9.66 15.74
CA LEU A 11 1.58 9.00 15.03
C LEU A 11 1.24 7.90 13.98
N PRO A 12 1.86 7.96 12.78
CA PRO A 12 1.51 7.18 11.61
C PRO A 12 2.15 5.78 11.66
N SER A 13 1.49 4.86 12.35
CA SER A 13 1.80 3.42 12.29
C SER A 13 0.76 2.69 11.47
N VAL A 14 0.56 3.17 10.24
CA VAL A 14 -0.07 2.54 9.07
C VAL A 14 -0.67 1.13 9.30
N THR A 15 -1.88 1.06 9.86
CA THR A 15 -2.70 -0.14 9.94
C THR A 15 -3.90 0.01 9.03
N VAL A 16 -4.11 -0.96 8.14
CA VAL A 16 -5.30 -1.06 7.30
C VAL A 16 -6.54 -1.12 8.21
N ASP A 17 -7.40 -0.11 8.13
CA ASP A 17 -8.63 -0.02 8.92
C ASP A 17 -9.82 -0.58 8.13
N ARG A 18 -10.45 -1.63 8.67
CA ARG A 18 -11.61 -2.27 8.04
C ARG A 18 -12.92 -1.53 8.29
N PHE A 19 -12.94 -0.56 9.20
CA PHE A 19 -14.10 0.25 9.56
C PHE A 19 -14.15 1.57 8.79
N ASP A 20 -13.07 1.95 8.10
CA ASP A 20 -13.05 3.13 7.25
C ASP A 20 -13.86 2.88 5.95
N PRO A 21 -14.61 3.88 5.44
CA PRO A 21 -15.31 3.76 4.16
C PRO A 21 -14.37 3.55 2.96
N THR A 22 -13.08 3.81 3.11
CA THR A 22 -12.07 3.61 2.08
C THR A 22 -11.81 2.11 1.85
N PRO A 23 -11.90 1.62 0.61
CA PRO A 23 -11.56 0.24 0.29
C PRO A 23 -10.15 -0.17 0.74
N ILE A 24 -10.03 -1.38 1.30
CA ILE A 24 -8.78 -1.94 1.83
C ILE A 24 -7.61 -1.86 0.83
N TYR A 25 -7.86 -2.15 -0.45
CA TYR A 25 -6.81 -2.11 -1.46
C TYR A 25 -6.25 -0.70 -1.70
N LEU A 26 -7.08 0.34 -1.55
CA LEU A 26 -6.64 1.74 -1.66
C LEU A 26 -5.83 2.16 -0.43
N GLN A 27 -6.21 1.67 0.75
CA GLN A 27 -5.43 1.91 1.96
C GLN A 27 -4.02 1.33 1.81
N ILE A 28 -3.90 0.06 1.39
CA ILE A 28 -2.61 -0.61 1.12
C ILE A 28 -1.81 0.15 0.05
N ALA A 29 -2.44 0.56 -1.05
CA ALA A 29 -1.77 1.35 -2.07
C ALA A 29 -1.24 2.68 -1.51
N GLY A 30 -2.00 3.35 -0.65
CA GLY A 30 -1.57 4.55 0.08
C GLY A 30 -0.33 4.29 0.96
N VAL A 31 -0.33 3.19 1.71
CA VAL A 31 0.83 2.76 2.52
C VAL A 31 2.07 2.62 1.66
N LEU A 32 1.96 1.87 0.57
CA LEU A 32 3.06 1.57 -0.32
C LEU A 32 3.56 2.83 -1.04
N ARG A 33 2.65 3.73 -1.42
CA ARG A 33 2.99 5.04 -2.00
C ARG A 33 3.83 5.85 -1.03
N GLU A 34 3.43 5.94 0.24
CA GLU A 34 4.20 6.68 1.25
C GLU A 34 5.55 6.02 1.54
N ARG A 35 5.63 4.68 1.52
CA ARG A 35 6.92 3.95 1.62
C ARG A 35 7.85 4.21 0.43
N ILE A 36 7.30 4.31 -0.78
CA ILE A 36 8.08 4.67 -1.98
C ILE A 36 8.57 6.12 -1.87
N LYS A 37 7.68 7.06 -1.51
CA LYS A 37 8.01 8.48 -1.37
C LYS A 37 9.00 8.77 -0.23
N SER A 38 8.88 8.06 0.88
CA SER A 38 9.82 8.17 2.01
C SER A 38 11.20 7.59 1.72
N GLY A 39 11.40 6.98 0.54
CA GLY A 39 12.68 6.37 0.15
C GLY A 39 12.94 5.02 0.79
N ARG A 40 11.95 4.41 1.47
CA ARG A 40 12.07 3.05 2.01
C ARG A 40 12.24 2.02 0.88
N TYR A 41 11.63 2.29 -0.28
CA TYR A 41 11.89 1.56 -1.52
C TYR A 41 12.49 2.52 -2.53
N ALA A 42 13.77 2.33 -2.84
CA ALA A 42 14.44 3.16 -3.83
C ALA A 42 13.90 2.86 -5.24
N PRO A 43 13.88 3.86 -6.14
CA PRO A 43 13.61 3.62 -7.54
C PRO A 43 14.53 2.55 -8.13
N GLY A 44 13.96 1.58 -8.84
CA GLY A 44 14.67 0.42 -9.37
C GLY A 44 14.82 -0.75 -8.40
N GLN A 45 14.41 -0.62 -7.14
CA GLN A 45 14.32 -1.77 -6.23
C GLN A 45 13.09 -2.62 -6.52
N VAL A 46 13.22 -3.90 -6.16
CA VAL A 46 12.13 -4.87 -6.17
C VAL A 46 11.15 -4.51 -5.05
N LEU A 47 9.90 -4.22 -5.42
CA LEU A 47 8.79 -4.12 -4.50
C LEU A 47 8.46 -5.53 -3.97
N PRO A 48 8.07 -5.67 -2.68
CA PRO A 48 7.52 -6.92 -2.16
C PRO A 48 6.41 -7.49 -3.07
N SER A 49 6.52 -8.79 -3.35
CA SER A 49 5.55 -9.56 -4.14
C SER A 49 4.15 -9.53 -3.51
N GLU A 50 3.12 -9.83 -4.31
CA GLU A 50 1.74 -9.98 -3.80
C GLU A 50 1.65 -10.89 -2.58
N GLN A 51 2.42 -11.99 -2.57
CA GLN A 51 2.47 -12.92 -1.44
C GLN A 51 3.08 -12.31 -0.18
N HIS A 52 4.09 -11.44 -0.33
CA HIS A 52 4.67 -10.75 0.81
C HIS A 52 3.69 -9.73 1.37
N LEU A 53 3.01 -8.97 0.51
CA LEU A 53 1.95 -8.04 0.93
C LEU A 53 0.78 -8.79 1.59
N GLN A 54 0.45 -9.98 1.10
CA GLN A 54 -0.55 -10.85 1.73
C GLN A 54 -0.17 -11.21 3.17
N GLN A 55 1.08 -11.58 3.40
CA GLN A 55 1.59 -11.97 4.72
C GLN A 55 1.76 -10.76 5.64
N GLU A 56 2.24 -9.63 5.11
CA GLU A 56 2.51 -8.42 5.89
C GLU A 56 1.21 -7.74 6.35
N PHE A 57 0.19 -7.68 5.48
CA PHE A 57 -1.07 -6.99 5.76
C PHE A 57 -2.22 -7.94 6.11
N GLU A 58 -1.97 -9.25 6.15
CA GLU A 58 -2.96 -10.31 6.41
C GLU A 58 -4.25 -10.15 5.57
N VAL A 59 -4.07 -9.84 4.29
CA VAL A 59 -5.18 -9.63 3.34
C VAL A 59 -5.31 -10.77 2.34
N ALA A 60 -6.44 -10.83 1.64
CA ALA A 60 -6.58 -11.75 0.52
C ALA A 60 -5.61 -11.40 -0.62
N ARG A 61 -5.10 -12.42 -1.32
CA ARG A 61 -4.23 -12.23 -2.49
C ARG A 61 -4.86 -11.32 -3.55
N ALA A 62 -6.17 -11.42 -3.77
CA ALA A 62 -6.90 -10.55 -4.68
C ALA A 62 -6.81 -9.07 -4.29
N THR A 63 -6.85 -8.76 -2.99
CA THR A 63 -6.74 -7.41 -2.44
C THR A 63 -5.32 -6.86 -2.58
N ALA A 64 -4.31 -7.69 -2.28
CA ALA A 64 -2.90 -7.33 -2.49
C ALA A 64 -2.61 -7.04 -3.96
N ARG A 65 -3.08 -7.92 -4.86
CA ARG A 65 -3.00 -7.71 -6.32
C ARG A 65 -3.67 -6.41 -6.74
N ARG A 66 -4.86 -6.11 -6.22
CA ARG A 66 -5.59 -4.86 -6.53
C ARG A 66 -4.80 -3.61 -6.11
N ALA A 67 -4.15 -3.65 -4.94
CA ALA A 67 -3.30 -2.56 -4.47
C ALA A 67 -2.07 -2.36 -5.38
N VAL A 68 -1.45 -3.46 -5.82
CA VAL A 68 -0.34 -3.44 -6.79
C VAL A 68 -0.82 -2.91 -8.15
N GLU A 69 -1.99 -3.31 -8.63
CA GLU A 69 -2.60 -2.78 -9.86
C GLU A 69 -2.77 -1.26 -9.78
N VAL A 70 -3.28 -0.72 -8.67
CA VAL A 70 -3.42 0.74 -8.47
C VAL A 70 -2.07 1.45 -8.55
N LEU A 71 -1.03 0.94 -7.88
CA LEU A 71 0.31 1.55 -7.94
C LEU A 71 0.92 1.48 -9.35
N ARG A 72 0.63 0.40 -10.08
CA ARG A 72 1.08 0.22 -11.47
C ARG A 72 0.38 1.21 -12.39
N ASP A 73 -0.93 1.38 -12.22
CA ASP A 73 -1.74 2.30 -13.01
C ASP A 73 -1.34 3.77 -12.71
N GLU A 74 -0.86 4.06 -11.51
CA GLU A 74 -0.24 5.35 -11.14
C GLU A 74 1.19 5.55 -11.72
N GLY A 75 1.78 4.49 -12.29
CA GLY A 75 3.14 4.49 -12.81
C GLY A 75 4.21 4.58 -11.72
N LEU A 76 3.89 4.18 -10.48
CA LEU A 76 4.83 4.10 -9.36
C LEU A 76 5.58 2.77 -9.32
N ILE A 77 5.03 1.75 -9.98
CA ILE A 77 5.67 0.45 -10.13
C ILE A 77 5.51 -0.12 -11.54
N VAL A 78 6.43 -0.97 -11.93
CA VAL A 78 6.38 -1.76 -13.16
C VAL A 78 6.52 -3.23 -12.80
N THR A 79 5.51 -4.02 -13.15
CA THR A 79 5.56 -5.47 -13.00
C THR A 79 6.20 -6.09 -14.23
N MET A 80 7.36 -6.72 -14.04
CA MET A 80 8.02 -7.50 -15.09
C MET A 80 7.66 -8.98 -14.95
N PRO A 81 7.18 -9.64 -16.03
CA PRO A 81 6.97 -11.07 -16.03
C PRO A 81 8.26 -11.79 -15.60
N GLN A 82 8.16 -12.77 -14.70
CA GLN A 82 9.27 -13.60 -14.19
C GLN A 82 10.32 -12.89 -13.30
N ARG A 83 10.28 -11.57 -13.11
CA ARG A 83 11.25 -10.83 -12.26
C ARG A 83 10.64 -10.12 -11.06
N GLY A 84 9.32 -9.93 -11.04
CA GLY A 84 8.61 -9.29 -9.94
C GLY A 84 8.20 -7.85 -10.25
N SER A 85 7.82 -7.11 -9.21
CA SER A 85 7.43 -5.70 -9.33
C SER A 85 8.61 -4.81 -8.95
N TYR A 86 8.90 -3.80 -9.77
CA TYR A 86 9.97 -2.84 -9.54
C TYR A 86 9.38 -1.45 -9.32
N VAL A 87 9.96 -0.67 -8.39
CA VAL A 87 9.58 0.73 -8.19
C VAL A 87 10.14 1.57 -9.33
N THR A 88 9.31 2.41 -9.95
CA THR A 88 9.76 3.31 -11.01
C THR A 88 10.30 4.62 -10.41
N PRO A 89 11.45 5.12 -10.91
CA PRO A 89 11.85 6.51 -10.67
C PRO A 89 10.88 7.39 -11.42
N LYS A 90 10.11 8.19 -10.69
CA LYS A 90 9.38 9.31 -11.26
C LYS A 90 10.13 10.60 -10.99
#